data_AF-A0A0F4PM66-F1
#
_entry.id   AF-A0A0F4PM66-F1
#
_cell.length_a   1.000
_cell.length_b   1.000
_cell.length_c   1.000
_cell.angle_alpha   90.00
_cell.angle_beta   90.00
_cell.angle_gamma   90.00
#
_symmetry.space_group_name_H-M   'P 1'
#
loop_
_entity.id
_entity.type
_entity.pdbx_description
1 polymer ?
#
loop_
_entity_poly.entity_id
_entity_poly.type
_entity_poly.pdbx_seq_one_letter_code
_entity_poly.pdbx_strand_id
1 'polypeptide(L)'
;MALIPANINGVIVEFSPHVNKNVDQKVVSALKHILSKNIAPSHVLNKIYISSANDQHSFPSRHVQGDGKAVDISRINGMKMSVSYPSNSAVKAITDALQLKFESFPQKRENFGPHFQKKLGRPHQVGGHKDHIHISVN
;
A
#
# COMPACT_ATOMS: atom_id res chain seq x y z
N MET A 1 -2.50 -9.58 16.17
CA MET A 1 -1.78 -8.44 15.57
C MET A 1 -0.34 -8.80 15.26
N ALA A 2 0.24 -8.17 14.26
CA ALA A 2 1.62 -8.32 13.84
C ALA A 2 2.23 -6.95 13.56
N LEU A 3 3.50 -6.76 13.91
CA LEU A 3 4.22 -5.53 13.66
C LEU A 3 4.65 -5.46 12.20
N ILE A 4 4.38 -4.35 11.50
CA ILE A 4 4.97 -4.10 10.17
C ILE A 4 6.49 -3.93 10.31
N PRO A 5 7.31 -4.79 9.67
CA PRO A 5 8.76 -4.64 9.72
C PRO A 5 9.25 -3.37 9.03
N ALA A 6 10.32 -2.76 9.53
CA ALA A 6 10.98 -1.61 8.90
C ALA A 6 11.77 -1.98 7.63
N ASN A 7 11.94 -3.28 7.35
CA ASN A 7 12.51 -3.78 6.12
C ASN A 7 11.74 -5.03 5.66
N ILE A 8 11.35 -5.05 4.39
CA ILE A 8 10.64 -6.16 3.76
C ILE A 8 11.30 -6.44 2.42
N ASN A 9 11.88 -7.64 2.26
CA ASN A 9 12.54 -8.09 1.02
C ASN A 9 13.58 -7.07 0.48
N GLY A 10 14.33 -6.41 1.37
CA GLY A 10 15.33 -5.41 1.01
C GLY A 10 14.76 -4.01 0.69
N VAL A 11 13.45 -3.82 0.82
CA VAL A 11 12.78 -2.51 0.73
C VAL A 11 12.62 -1.93 2.14
N ILE A 12 13.08 -0.70 2.33
CA ILE A 12 12.92 0.04 3.60
C ILE A 12 11.46 0.52 3.71
N VAL A 13 10.87 0.35 4.89
CA VAL A 13 9.51 0.82 5.20
C VAL A 13 9.61 1.96 6.21
N GLU A 14 9.36 3.18 5.72
CA GLU A 14 9.25 4.38 6.54
C GLU A 14 7.78 4.63 6.90
N PHE A 15 7.53 5.34 7.99
CA PHE A 15 6.19 5.57 8.51
C PHE A 15 5.97 7.04 8.83
N SER A 16 4.72 7.50 8.69
CA SER A 16 4.29 8.78 9.25
C SER A 16 4.38 8.79 10.78
N PRO A 17 4.65 9.95 11.41
CA PRO A 17 4.52 10.09 12.85
C PRO A 17 3.14 9.58 13.29
N HIS A 18 3.13 8.80 14.39
CA HIS A 18 1.94 8.23 15.02
C HIS A 18 1.23 7.09 14.27
N VAL A 19 1.78 6.56 13.17
CA VAL A 19 1.24 5.33 12.57
C VAL A 19 1.33 4.17 13.56
N ASN A 20 0.19 3.50 13.79
CA ASN A 20 0.16 2.28 14.58
C ASN A 20 0.58 1.10 13.69
N LYS A 21 1.78 0.58 13.97
CA LYS A 21 2.40 -0.46 13.15
C LYS A 21 1.89 -1.86 13.48
N ASN A 22 1.06 -2.02 14.51
CA ASN A 22 0.44 -3.29 14.83
C ASN A 22 -0.81 -3.45 13.99
N VAL A 23 -0.81 -4.39 13.06
CA VAL A 23 -1.88 -4.62 12.09
C VAL A 23 -2.32 -6.08 12.09
N ASP A 24 -3.35 -6.42 11.33
CA ASP A 24 -3.67 -7.82 11.04
C ASP A 24 -2.47 -8.51 10.33
N GLN A 25 -2.16 -9.75 10.71
CA GLN A 25 -1.05 -10.51 10.11
C GLN A 25 -1.17 -10.62 8.59
N LYS A 26 -2.39 -10.65 8.04
CA LYS A 26 -2.63 -10.67 6.59
C LYS A 26 -2.16 -9.39 5.90
N VAL A 27 -2.17 -8.25 6.59
CA VAL A 27 -1.59 -7.00 6.08
C VAL A 27 -0.07 -7.15 5.95
N VAL A 28 0.60 -7.67 6.97
CA VAL A 28 2.05 -7.93 6.90
C VAL A 28 2.37 -8.92 5.78
N SER A 29 1.56 -9.97 5.61
CA SER A 29 1.70 -10.94 4.53
C SER A 29 1.47 -10.31 3.15
N ALA A 30 0.50 -9.40 3.01
CA ALA A 30 0.28 -8.63 1.79
C ALA A 30 1.50 -7.76 1.45
N LEU A 31 2.05 -7.02 2.42
CA LEU A 31 3.25 -6.20 2.22
C LEU A 31 4.45 -7.05 1.81
N LYS A 32 4.66 -8.21 2.45
CA LYS A 32 5.70 -9.19 2.05
C LYS A 32 5.50 -9.73 0.64
N HIS A 33 4.26 -9.83 0.17
CA HIS A 33 3.95 -10.33 -1.17
C HIS A 33 4.22 -9.30 -2.28
N ILE A 34 3.97 -8.01 -2.00
CA ILE A 34 4.06 -6.95 -3.02
C ILE A 34 5.40 -6.21 -3.01
N LEU A 35 6.06 -6.09 -1.86
CA LEU A 35 7.31 -5.33 -1.75
C LEU A 35 8.49 -6.19 -2.20
N SER A 36 9.13 -5.77 -3.27
CA SER A 36 10.37 -6.35 -3.79
C SER A 36 11.16 -5.26 -4.49
N LYS A 37 12.49 -5.29 -4.38
CA LYS A 37 13.36 -4.31 -5.03
C LYS A 37 13.17 -4.25 -6.55
N ASN A 38 12.85 -5.38 -7.17
CA ASN A 38 12.70 -5.51 -8.63
C ASN A 38 11.24 -5.71 -9.04
N ILE A 39 10.30 -5.12 -8.30
CA ILE A 39 8.86 -5.27 -8.58
C ILE A 39 8.46 -4.69 -9.94
N ALA A 40 9.16 -3.65 -10.40
CA ALA A 40 8.98 -3.04 -11.72
C ALA A 40 10.24 -3.24 -12.58
N PRO A 41 10.12 -3.67 -13.85
CA PRO A 41 11.25 -3.78 -14.75
C PRO A 41 12.02 -2.46 -14.86
N SER A 42 13.36 -2.53 -14.83
CA SER A 42 14.26 -1.38 -14.96
C SER A 42 14.13 -0.28 -13.88
N HIS A 43 13.33 -0.50 -12.83
CA HIS A 43 13.11 0.45 -11.75
C HIS A 43 13.24 -0.20 -10.37
N VAL A 44 14.20 0.25 -9.59
CA VAL A 44 14.46 -0.31 -8.26
C VAL A 44 13.60 0.38 -7.20
N LEU A 45 12.83 -0.41 -6.45
CA LEU A 45 12.17 0.03 -5.23
C LEU A 45 13.12 -0.12 -4.05
N ASN A 46 13.58 1.00 -3.49
CA ASN A 46 14.44 1.03 -2.32
C ASN A 46 13.66 1.28 -1.03
N LYS A 47 12.63 2.14 -1.09
CA LYS A 47 11.82 2.47 0.09
C LYS A 47 10.38 2.84 -0.24
N ILE A 48 9.49 2.57 0.70
CA ILE A 48 8.11 3.08 0.72
C ILE A 48 7.87 3.91 1.97
N TYR A 49 6.83 4.73 1.93
CA TYR A 49 6.35 5.46 3.11
C TYR A 49 4.88 5.13 3.38
N ILE A 50 4.61 4.54 4.54
CA ILE A 50 3.26 4.23 5.02
C ILE A 50 2.74 5.46 5.77
N SER A 51 1.72 6.11 5.21
CA SER A 51 1.08 7.28 5.82
C SER A 51 0.01 6.92 6.84
N SER A 52 -0.60 5.75 6.70
CA SER A 52 -1.69 5.29 7.57
C SER A 52 -1.66 3.76 7.69
N ALA A 53 -1.88 3.27 8.90
CA ALA A 53 -2.12 1.87 9.24
C ALA A 53 -2.66 1.81 10.68
N ASN A 54 -3.65 0.95 10.92
CA ASN A 54 -4.34 0.75 12.21
C ASN A 54 -4.61 2.04 13.02
N ASP A 55 -5.12 3.08 12.35
CA ASP A 55 -5.21 4.43 12.90
C ASP A 55 -6.67 4.88 13.14
N GLN A 56 -6.85 6.11 13.61
CA GLN A 56 -8.11 6.65 14.15
C GLN A 56 -9.21 6.96 13.10
N HIS A 57 -9.21 6.32 11.93
CA HIS A 57 -10.33 6.48 11.00
C HIS A 57 -11.65 6.04 11.65
N SER A 58 -12.75 6.71 11.33
CA SER A 58 -14.07 6.31 11.85
C SER A 58 -14.52 4.98 11.26
N PHE A 59 -15.24 4.17 12.04
CA PHE A 59 -16.02 3.06 11.50
C PHE A 59 -16.95 3.57 10.38
N PRO A 60 -17.12 2.84 9.26
CA PRO A 60 -16.77 1.44 9.02
C PRO A 60 -15.41 1.22 8.31
N SER A 61 -14.43 2.12 8.46
CA SER A 61 -13.12 2.00 7.81
C SER A 61 -12.36 0.72 8.19
N ARG A 62 -11.65 0.12 7.22
CA ARG A 62 -10.79 -1.05 7.45
C ARG A 62 -9.51 -0.73 8.21
N HIS A 63 -9.16 0.54 8.30
CA HIS A 63 -8.06 1.00 9.15
C HIS A 63 -8.36 0.78 10.64
N VAL A 64 -9.63 0.80 11.08
CA VAL A 64 -10.00 0.50 12.49
C VAL A 64 -10.62 -0.87 12.71
N GLN A 65 -11.13 -1.52 11.65
CA GLN A 65 -11.78 -2.82 11.79
C GLN A 65 -10.77 -3.96 11.97
N GLY A 66 -10.99 -4.79 12.99
CA GLY A 66 -10.31 -6.08 13.16
C GLY A 66 -8.80 -5.94 13.27
N ASP A 67 -8.36 -5.05 14.16
CA ASP A 67 -6.96 -4.75 14.48
C ASP A 67 -6.12 -4.17 13.32
N GLY A 68 -6.73 -3.33 12.47
CA GLY A 68 -6.03 -2.65 11.39
C GLY A 68 -5.80 -3.53 10.17
N LYS A 69 -6.80 -3.59 9.30
CA LYS A 69 -6.80 -4.44 8.09
C LYS A 69 -6.48 -3.69 6.81
N ALA A 70 -5.97 -2.47 6.92
CA ALA A 70 -5.60 -1.63 5.80
C ALA A 70 -4.31 -0.85 6.06
N VAL A 71 -3.70 -0.39 4.96
CA VAL A 71 -2.49 0.45 4.94
C VAL A 71 -2.55 1.37 3.74
N ASP A 72 -2.11 2.61 3.95
CA ASP A 72 -1.93 3.59 2.88
C ASP A 72 -0.44 3.86 2.64
N ILE A 73 0.00 3.67 1.40
CA ILE A 73 1.37 3.95 0.94
C ILE A 73 1.33 5.22 0.08
N SER A 74 1.98 6.30 0.54
CA SER A 74 1.91 7.62 -0.13
C SER A 74 3.19 8.04 -0.84
N ARG A 75 4.29 7.30 -0.66
CA ARG A 75 5.58 7.61 -1.33
C ARG A 75 6.28 6.37 -1.83
N ILE A 76 6.93 6.53 -2.99
CA ILE A 76 7.87 5.59 -3.59
C ILE A 76 9.24 6.25 -3.63
N ASN A 77 10.25 5.61 -3.06
CA ASN A 77 11.63 6.12 -3.01
C ASN A 77 11.74 7.56 -2.45
N GLY A 78 10.86 7.92 -1.51
CA GLY A 78 10.79 9.26 -0.91
C GLY A 78 9.97 10.30 -1.70
N MET A 79 9.57 9.99 -2.94
CA MET A 79 8.76 10.87 -3.77
C MET A 79 7.27 10.70 -3.48
N LYS A 80 6.54 11.80 -3.26
CA LYS A 80 5.09 11.79 -3.01
C LYS A 80 4.34 11.39 -4.28
N MET A 81 3.47 10.38 -4.18
CA MET A 81 2.65 9.95 -5.31
C MET A 81 1.73 11.07 -5.81
N SER A 82 1.20 11.93 -4.91
CA SER A 82 0.36 13.08 -5.24
C SER A 82 0.95 14.04 -6.28
N VAL A 83 2.28 14.10 -6.38
CA VAL A 83 3.01 14.98 -7.32
C VAL A 83 3.68 14.17 -8.41
N SER A 84 4.29 13.05 -8.05
CA SER A 84 5.20 12.32 -8.93
C SER A 84 4.53 11.21 -9.74
N TYR A 85 3.39 10.68 -9.33
CA TYR A 85 2.72 9.61 -10.09
C TYR A 85 2.37 10.02 -11.53
N PRO A 86 1.85 11.23 -11.82
CA PRO A 86 1.46 11.60 -13.18
C PRO A 86 2.64 11.80 -14.15
N SER A 87 3.85 12.09 -13.66
CA SER A 87 4.95 12.60 -14.49
C SER A 87 6.28 11.86 -14.33
N ASN A 88 6.49 11.14 -13.22
CA ASN A 88 7.72 10.37 -12.98
C ASN A 88 7.51 8.91 -13.37
N SER A 89 8.18 8.46 -14.43
CA SER A 89 8.05 7.11 -14.98
C SER A 89 8.39 6.02 -13.97
N ALA A 90 9.39 6.22 -13.11
CA ALA A 90 9.78 5.25 -12.09
C ALA A 90 8.72 5.12 -10.97
N VAL A 91 8.21 6.25 -10.46
CA VAL A 91 7.11 6.23 -9.46
C VAL A 91 5.88 5.55 -10.05
N LYS A 92 5.51 5.91 -11.29
CA LYS A 92 4.37 5.30 -11.98
C LYS A 92 4.54 3.80 -12.13
N ALA A 93 5.64 3.35 -12.72
CA ALA A 93 5.89 1.93 -12.99
C ALA A 93 5.88 1.10 -11.69
N ILE A 94 6.52 1.58 -10.63
CA ILE A 94 6.52 0.89 -9.33
C ILE A 94 5.12 0.88 -8.70
N THR A 95 4.40 2.01 -8.71
CA THR A 95 3.05 2.09 -8.16
C THR A 95 2.10 1.13 -8.88
N ASP A 96 2.12 1.14 -10.22
CA ASP A 96 1.33 0.25 -11.06
C ASP A 96 1.67 -1.22 -10.75
N ALA A 97 2.95 -1.57 -10.67
CA ALA A 97 3.41 -2.93 -10.38
C ALA A 97 3.00 -3.41 -8.97
N LEU A 98 3.06 -2.54 -7.95
CA LEU A 98 2.58 -2.86 -6.60
C LEU A 98 1.08 -3.16 -6.61
N GLN A 99 0.28 -2.29 -7.24
CA GLN A 99 -1.17 -2.49 -7.34
C GLN A 99 -1.50 -3.76 -8.11
N LEU A 100 -0.87 -4.00 -9.27
CA LEU A 100 -1.06 -5.23 -10.06
C LEU A 100 -0.67 -6.48 -9.29
N LYS A 101 0.45 -6.46 -8.57
CA LYS A 101 0.91 -7.62 -7.78
C LYS A 101 -0.06 -7.94 -6.65
N PHE A 102 -0.62 -6.92 -5.98
CA PHE A 102 -1.58 -7.13 -4.90
C PHE A 102 -2.85 -7.87 -5.37
N GLU A 103 -3.24 -7.74 -6.63
CA GLU A 103 -4.39 -8.48 -7.19
C GLU A 103 -4.20 -10.00 -7.19
N SER A 104 -2.96 -10.49 -7.09
CA SER A 104 -2.67 -11.92 -6.92
C SER A 104 -2.67 -12.39 -5.46
N PHE A 105 -2.82 -11.49 -4.49
CA PHE A 105 -2.85 -11.86 -3.07
C PHE A 105 -4.20 -12.51 -2.71
N PRO A 106 -4.23 -13.73 -2.13
CA PRO A 106 -5.48 -14.45 -1.89
C PRO A 106 -6.47 -13.74 -0.95
N GLN A 107 -5.95 -12.99 0.04
CA GLN A 107 -6.78 -12.30 1.03
C GLN A 107 -7.05 -10.83 0.68
N LYS A 108 -6.81 -10.42 -0.58
CA LYS A 108 -7.09 -9.04 -1.03
C LYS A 108 -8.57 -8.69 -0.86
N ARG A 109 -8.84 -7.45 -0.47
CA ARG A 109 -10.19 -6.90 -0.37
C ARG A 109 -10.32 -5.60 -1.15
N GLU A 110 -9.54 -4.58 -0.80
CA GLU A 110 -9.55 -3.29 -1.49
C GLU A 110 -8.15 -2.98 -2.00
N ASN A 111 -8.07 -2.45 -3.21
CA ASN A 111 -6.86 -2.03 -3.89
C ASN A 111 -7.18 -0.74 -4.65
N PHE A 112 -7.11 0.36 -3.93
CA PHE A 112 -7.46 1.68 -4.44
C PHE A 112 -6.20 2.50 -4.57
N GLY A 113 -5.97 3.08 -5.73
CA GLY A 113 -4.80 3.90 -5.93
C GLY A 113 -4.83 4.62 -7.26
N PRO A 114 -3.72 5.27 -7.63
CA PRO A 114 -3.65 6.11 -8.80
C PRO A 114 -3.76 5.31 -10.11
N HIS A 115 -3.35 4.04 -10.12
CA HIS A 115 -3.40 3.19 -11.30
C HIS A 115 -4.81 2.69 -11.59
N PHE A 116 -5.45 2.13 -10.57
CA PHE A 116 -6.82 1.65 -10.62
C PHE A 116 -7.44 1.58 -9.23
N GLN A 117 -8.75 1.34 -9.22
CA GLN A 117 -9.50 1.05 -8.01
C GLN A 117 -10.28 -0.24 -8.18
N LYS A 118 -9.95 -1.24 -7.36
CA LYS A 118 -10.60 -2.55 -7.36
C LYS A 118 -11.01 -2.98 -5.97
N LYS A 119 -12.15 -3.66 -5.89
CA LYS A 119 -12.65 -4.32 -4.69
C LYS A 119 -12.96 -5.77 -5.01
N LEU A 120 -12.38 -6.69 -4.26
CA LEU A 120 -12.48 -8.15 -4.47
C LEU A 120 -12.13 -8.56 -5.91
N GLY A 121 -11.12 -7.91 -6.50
CA GLY A 121 -10.67 -8.17 -7.87
C GLY A 121 -11.49 -7.51 -8.99
N ARG A 122 -12.59 -6.83 -8.66
CA ARG A 122 -13.47 -6.18 -9.64
C ARG A 122 -13.30 -4.66 -9.62
N PRO A 123 -13.42 -3.96 -10.77
CA PRO A 123 -13.43 -2.51 -10.80
C PRO A 123 -14.47 -1.94 -9.81
N HIS A 124 -14.06 -0.96 -9.02
CA HIS A 124 -14.93 -0.32 -8.03
C HIS A 124 -14.53 1.14 -7.89
N GLN A 125 -15.36 2.05 -8.40
CA GLN A 125 -15.08 3.48 -8.34
C GLN A 125 -15.43 4.03 -6.95
N VAL A 126 -14.47 4.70 -6.34
CA VAL A 126 -14.56 5.44 -5.09
C VAL A 126 -13.84 6.78 -5.25
N GLY A 127 -14.33 7.82 -4.58
CA GLY A 127 -13.66 9.11 -4.56
C GLY A 127 -12.25 9.02 -3.95
N GLY A 128 -11.32 9.87 -4.42
CA GLY A 128 -9.98 10.00 -3.85
C GLY A 128 -8.96 8.97 -4.39
N HIS A 129 -7.93 8.69 -3.58
CA HIS A 129 -6.85 7.71 -3.83
C HIS A 129 -5.94 8.00 -5.05
N LYS A 130 -5.90 9.27 -5.51
CA LYS A 130 -4.96 9.68 -6.57
C LYS A 130 -3.55 9.95 -6.04
N ASP A 131 -3.40 10.03 -4.72
CA ASP A 131 -2.23 10.49 -4.00
C ASP A 131 -1.56 9.40 -3.14
N HIS A 132 -2.14 8.21 -3.06
CA HIS A 132 -1.63 7.06 -2.31
C HIS A 132 -2.24 5.75 -2.82
N ILE A 133 -1.60 4.62 -2.51
CA ILE A 133 -2.18 3.29 -2.63
C ILE A 133 -2.79 2.90 -1.28
N HIS A 134 -4.09 2.64 -1.24
CA HIS A 134 -4.81 1.97 -0.16
C HIS A 134 -4.95 0.49 -0.49
N ILE A 135 -4.44 -0.37 0.38
CA ILE A 135 -4.72 -1.82 0.32
C ILE A 135 -5.41 -2.28 1.60
N SER A 136 -6.38 -3.17 1.46
CA SER A 136 -7.03 -3.84 2.59
C SER A 136 -7.20 -5.33 2.36
N VAL A 137 -7.28 -6.08 3.47
CA VAL A 137 -7.41 -7.54 3.50
C VAL A 137 -8.71 -7.99 4.15
N ASN A 138 -9.15 -9.23 3.91
CA ASN A 138 -10.36 -9.81 4.53
C ASN A 138 -10.15 -10.25 5.99
#